data_AF-A0AAE8IRP7-F1
#
_entry.id   AF-A0AAE8IRP7-F1
#
_cell.length_a   1.000
_cell.length_b   1.000
_cell.length_c   1.000
_cell.angle_alpha   90.00
_cell.angle_beta   90.00
_cell.angle_gamma   90.00
#
_symmetry.space_group_name_H-M   'P 1'
#
loop_
_entity.id
_entity.type
_entity.pdbx_description
1 polymer ?
#
loop_
_entity_poly.entity_id
_entity_poly.type
_entity_poly.pdbx_seq_one_letter_code
_entity_poly.pdbx_strand_id
1 'polypeptide(L)'
;MGQTILVTGAVRSGKSEWAEHLALQSQRPVTYIATATENPDDPEWMARIQHHRDRRPKNWGFMGESVHLTEAMRRIPEDHCILVDSLGLWVANHLETEPAPWYQLTTAFLEAIKSSPRMLILVAEETGWGLVPTYPLGRLFRDRLGRLIREVGLVSDQVYLLVGGHALDIKTLGHPLPPVKMPLS
;
A
#
# COMPACT_ATOMS: atom_id res chain seq x y z
N MET A 1 17.91 6.31 -7.99
CA MET A 1 16.63 5.60 -7.81
C MET A 1 16.11 5.96 -6.44
N GLY A 2 14.81 6.20 -6.31
CA GLY A 2 14.18 6.50 -5.02
C GLY A 2 14.07 5.23 -4.18
N GLN A 3 14.00 5.39 -2.86
CA GLN A 3 13.85 4.28 -1.93
C GLN A 3 12.38 3.88 -1.84
N THR A 4 12.07 2.58 -1.94
CA THR A 4 10.73 2.03 -1.71
C THR A 4 10.68 1.24 -0.41
N ILE A 5 9.69 1.57 0.43
CA ILE A 5 9.42 0.91 1.69
C ILE A 5 7.99 0.38 1.68
N LEU A 6 7.83 -0.91 1.91
CA LEU A 6 6.52 -1.54 2.11
C LEU A 6 6.27 -1.72 3.61
N VAL A 7 5.09 -1.32 4.07
CA VAL A 7 4.67 -1.38 5.47
C VAL A 7 3.40 -2.22 5.56
N THR A 8 3.51 -3.44 6.11
CA THR A 8 2.42 -4.41 6.21
C THR A 8 2.02 -4.65 7.66
N GLY A 9 0.78 -5.08 7.88
CA GLY A 9 0.36 -5.63 9.16
C GLY A 9 -1.16 -5.76 9.27
N ALA A 10 -1.60 -6.37 10.36
CA ALA A 10 -3.03 -6.51 10.65
C ALA A 10 -3.74 -5.15 10.83
N VAL A 11 -5.07 -5.16 10.85
CA VAL A 11 -5.86 -3.99 11.26
C VAL A 11 -5.48 -3.60 12.69
N ARG A 12 -5.31 -2.30 12.95
CA ARG A 12 -4.87 -1.74 14.26
C ARG A 12 -3.48 -2.21 14.74
N SER A 13 -2.60 -2.65 13.85
CA SER A 13 -1.22 -3.02 14.21
C SER A 13 -0.27 -1.82 14.42
N GLY A 14 -0.70 -0.59 14.08
CA GLY A 14 0.16 0.60 14.05
C GLY A 14 0.82 0.87 12.69
N LYS A 15 0.44 0.15 11.61
CA LYS A 15 1.08 0.31 10.29
C LYS A 15 1.09 1.74 9.73
N SER A 16 -0.03 2.46 9.84
CA SER A 16 -0.11 3.86 9.38
C SER A 16 0.71 4.81 10.26
N GLU A 17 0.82 4.54 11.56
CA GLU A 17 1.67 5.31 12.48
C GLU A 17 3.14 5.15 12.14
N TRP A 18 3.57 3.91 11.88
CA TRP A 18 4.94 3.63 11.47
C TRP A 18 5.26 4.22 10.09
N ALA A 19 4.35 4.11 9.13
CA ALA A 19 4.53 4.72 7.82
C ALA A 19 4.69 6.25 7.90
N GLU A 20 3.88 6.92 8.72
CA GLU A 20 4.01 8.35 8.95
C GLU A 20 5.31 8.74 9.66
N HIS A 21 5.74 7.92 10.63
CA HIS A 21 7.05 8.09 11.27
C HIS A 21 8.19 8.03 10.24
N LEU A 22 8.18 7.05 9.35
CA LEU A 22 9.17 6.93 8.26
C LEU A 22 9.11 8.14 7.31
N ALA A 23 7.92 8.61 6.97
CA ALA A 23 7.76 9.80 6.12
C ALA A 23 8.32 11.06 6.79
N LEU A 24 8.12 11.25 8.09
CA LEU A 24 8.74 12.34 8.87
C LEU A 24 10.27 12.23 8.88
N GLN A 25 10.81 11.03 9.08
CA GLN A 25 12.26 10.78 9.08
C GLN A 25 12.90 11.00 7.71
N SER A 26 12.13 10.95 6.61
CA SER A 26 12.66 11.20 5.27
C SER A 26 13.23 12.61 5.09
N GLN A 27 12.77 13.59 5.89
CA GLN A 27 13.08 15.02 5.75
C GLN A 27 12.78 15.59 4.35
N ARG A 28 11.91 14.92 3.57
CA ARG A 28 11.43 15.36 2.26
C ARG A 28 10.05 16.00 2.38
N PRO A 29 9.64 16.84 1.41
CA PRO A 29 8.24 17.17 1.25
C PRO A 29 7.41 15.90 1.10
N VAL A 30 6.35 15.75 1.89
CA VAL A 30 5.52 14.55 1.89
C VAL A 30 4.22 14.81 1.13
N THR A 31 3.86 13.91 0.22
CA THR A 31 2.53 13.84 -0.36
C THR A 31 1.85 12.55 0.06
N TYR A 32 0.76 12.68 0.80
CA TYR A 32 -0.09 11.56 1.22
C TYR A 32 -1.14 11.28 0.15
N ILE A 33 -1.18 10.04 -0.34
CA ILE A 33 -2.23 9.55 -1.24
C ILE A 33 -3.17 8.64 -0.44
N ALA A 34 -4.40 9.09 -0.24
CA ALA A 34 -5.46 8.28 0.34
C ALA A 34 -6.23 7.56 -0.77
N THR A 35 -6.30 6.24 -0.69
CA THR A 35 -7.04 5.39 -1.65
C THR A 35 -8.47 5.07 -1.18
N ALA A 36 -8.82 5.52 0.03
CA ALA A 36 -10.16 5.45 0.58
C ALA A 36 -11.15 6.30 -0.24
N THR A 37 -12.29 5.72 -0.57
CA THR A 37 -13.44 6.46 -1.10
C THR A 37 -14.30 6.95 0.06
N GLU A 38 -14.68 8.23 0.06
CA GLU A 38 -15.61 8.76 1.06
C GLU A 38 -16.99 8.12 0.86
N ASN A 39 -17.60 7.66 1.95
CA ASN A 39 -18.95 7.11 1.94
C ASN A 39 -19.79 7.86 2.99
N PRO A 40 -20.57 8.89 2.58
CA PRO A 40 -21.39 9.67 3.50
C PRO A 40 -22.41 8.85 4.29
N ASP A 41 -22.81 7.69 3.75
CA ASP A 41 -23.77 6.78 4.37
C ASP A 41 -23.16 5.90 5.48
N ASP A 42 -21.83 5.98 5.68
CA ASP A 42 -21.10 5.29 6.75
C ASP A 42 -20.36 6.29 7.66
N PRO A 43 -21.02 6.77 8.73
CA PRO A 43 -20.42 7.75 9.65
C PRO A 43 -19.17 7.24 10.37
N GLU A 44 -19.07 5.94 10.65
CA GLU A 44 -17.89 5.35 11.28
C GLU A 44 -16.70 5.39 10.32
N TRP A 45 -16.93 5.05 9.05
CA TRP A 45 -15.94 5.15 7.99
C TRP A 45 -15.46 6.58 7.78
N MET A 46 -16.38 7.54 7.72
CA MET A 46 -16.04 8.97 7.59
C MET A 46 -15.23 9.47 8.79
N ALA A 47 -15.59 9.06 10.01
CA ALA A 47 -14.82 9.39 11.20
C ALA A 47 -13.38 8.83 11.16
N ARG A 48 -13.19 7.62 10.63
CA ARG A 48 -11.86 7.02 10.43
C ARG A 48 -11.04 7.82 9.43
N ILE A 49 -11.61 8.17 8.27
CA ILE A 49 -10.95 9.03 7.29
C ILE A 49 -10.53 10.35 7.93
N GLN A 50 -11.43 10.98 8.69
CA GLN A 50 -11.15 12.26 9.34
C GLN A 50 -10.05 12.16 10.39
N HIS A 51 -10.07 11.14 11.23
CA HIS A 51 -9.02 10.89 12.22
C HIS A 51 -7.64 10.71 11.56
N HIS A 52 -7.57 9.96 10.45
CA HIS A 52 -6.34 9.84 9.67
C HIS A 52 -5.91 11.18 9.07
N ARG A 53 -6.86 12.02 8.64
CA ARG A 53 -6.55 13.36 8.13
C ARG A 53 -5.94 14.26 9.20
N ASP A 54 -6.55 14.30 10.38
CA ASP A 54 -6.18 15.20 11.48
C ASP A 54 -4.85 14.85 12.14
N ARG A 55 -4.48 13.57 12.13
CA ARG A 55 -3.22 13.07 12.72
C ARG A 55 -1.98 13.53 11.95
N ARG A 56 -2.11 13.88 10.67
CA ARG A 56 -0.98 14.20 9.80
C ARG A 56 -0.56 15.66 9.95
N PRO A 57 0.73 15.97 9.76
CA PRO A 57 1.18 17.36 9.70
C PRO A 57 0.46 18.16 8.61
N LYS A 58 -0.01 19.36 8.96
CA LYS A 58 -0.77 20.23 8.03
C LYS A 58 0.03 20.69 6.80
N ASN A 59 1.36 20.59 6.86
CA ASN A 59 2.25 20.94 5.74
C ASN A 59 2.42 19.79 4.73
N TRP A 60 1.83 18.62 4.97
CA TRP A 60 1.86 17.53 3.98
C TRP A 60 0.88 17.81 2.85
N GLY A 61 1.31 17.54 1.62
CA GLY A 61 0.40 17.47 0.48
C GLY A 61 -0.59 16.32 0.67
N PHE A 62 -1.80 16.47 0.15
CA PHE A 62 -2.83 15.45 0.20
C PHE A 62 -3.45 15.24 -1.17
N MET A 63 -3.67 13.98 -1.54
CA MET A 63 -4.36 13.58 -2.75
C MET A 63 -5.32 12.43 -2.42
N GLY A 64 -6.60 12.60 -2.71
CA GLY A 64 -7.54 11.48 -2.74
C GLY A 64 -7.47 10.83 -4.11
N GLU A 65 -7.02 9.59 -4.20
CA GLU A 65 -6.95 8.83 -5.46
C GLU A 65 -7.28 7.37 -5.21
N SER A 66 -8.51 6.99 -5.53
CA SER A 66 -9.04 5.64 -5.30
C SER A 66 -8.71 4.68 -6.43
N VAL A 67 -8.46 5.17 -7.65
CA VAL A 67 -8.43 4.33 -8.87
C VAL A 67 -7.08 4.45 -9.59
N HIS A 68 -6.65 5.65 -9.94
CA HIS A 68 -5.51 5.95 -10.82
C HIS A 68 -4.20 6.19 -10.06
N LEU A 69 -3.92 5.36 -9.05
CA LEU A 69 -2.78 5.49 -8.13
C LEU A 69 -1.43 5.67 -8.85
N THR A 70 -1.15 4.84 -9.87
CA THR A 70 0.10 4.90 -10.64
C THR A 70 0.31 6.26 -11.30
N GLU A 71 -0.75 6.85 -11.84
CA GLU A 71 -0.69 8.14 -12.52
C GLU A 71 -0.57 9.29 -11.52
N ALA A 72 -1.30 9.23 -10.40
CA ALA A 72 -1.15 10.15 -9.29
C ALA A 72 0.29 10.22 -8.76
N MET A 73 0.95 9.07 -8.60
CA MET A 73 2.35 9.00 -8.17
C MET A 73 3.31 9.72 -9.14
N ARG A 74 3.06 9.64 -10.45
CA ARG A 74 3.91 10.27 -11.48
C ARG A 74 3.81 11.80 -11.50
N ARG A 75 2.68 12.36 -11.08
CA ARG A 75 2.43 13.81 -11.06
C ARG A 75 3.10 14.53 -9.90
N ILE A 76 3.48 13.80 -8.85
CA ILE A 76 4.14 14.36 -7.67
C ILE A 76 5.59 14.71 -8.02
N PRO A 77 6.22 15.76 -7.47
CA PRO A 77 7.63 16.06 -7.77
C PRO A 77 8.58 14.93 -7.35
N GLU A 78 9.74 14.83 -8.01
CA GLU A 78 10.67 13.69 -7.85
C GLU A 78 11.39 13.66 -6.50
N ASP A 79 11.55 14.81 -5.85
CA ASP A 79 12.20 14.99 -4.55
C ASP A 79 11.28 14.69 -3.36
N HIS A 80 10.00 14.44 -3.60
CA HIS A 80 9.02 14.13 -2.55
C HIS A 80 9.19 12.71 -1.98
N CYS A 81 8.67 12.55 -0.75
CA CYS A 81 8.24 11.27 -0.21
C CYS A 81 6.74 11.10 -0.48
N ILE A 82 6.36 9.99 -1.11
CA ILE A 82 4.96 9.61 -1.30
C ILE A 82 4.60 8.57 -0.24
N LEU A 83 3.55 8.83 0.53
CA LEU A 83 2.95 7.84 1.42
C LEU A 83 1.58 7.44 0.87
N VAL A 84 1.42 6.16 0.52
CA VAL A 84 0.15 5.58 0.05
C VAL A 84 -0.50 4.79 1.17
N ASP A 85 -1.71 5.17 1.58
CA ASP A 85 -2.51 4.45 2.57
C ASP A 85 -3.95 4.27 2.04
N SER A 86 -4.37 3.09 1.61
CA SER A 86 -3.65 1.80 1.58
C SER A 86 -3.77 1.05 0.26
N LEU A 87 -2.86 0.11 0.01
CA LEU A 87 -2.95 -0.82 -1.11
C LEU A 87 -4.17 -1.75 -1.00
N GLY A 88 -4.64 -2.07 0.21
CA GLY A 88 -5.86 -2.87 0.37
C GLY A 88 -7.08 -2.14 -0.15
N LEU A 89 -7.28 -0.87 0.20
CA LEU A 89 -8.40 -0.10 -0.35
C LEU A 89 -8.28 0.09 -1.86
N TRP A 90 -7.07 0.29 -2.38
CA TRP A 90 -6.85 0.33 -3.83
C TRP A 90 -7.24 -0.99 -4.51
N VAL A 91 -6.86 -2.14 -3.95
CA VAL A 91 -7.29 -3.45 -4.46
C VAL A 91 -8.81 -3.61 -4.36
N ALA A 92 -9.44 -3.13 -3.29
CA ALA A 92 -10.89 -3.19 -3.12
C ALA A 92 -11.63 -2.37 -4.20
N ASN A 93 -11.12 -1.19 -4.55
CA ASN A 93 -11.68 -0.34 -5.61
C ASN A 93 -11.57 -0.98 -7.01
N HIS A 94 -10.67 -1.94 -7.19
CA HIS A 94 -10.44 -2.68 -8.43
C HIS A 94 -10.91 -4.14 -8.35
N LEU A 95 -11.70 -4.51 -7.34
CA LEU A 95 -12.02 -5.91 -7.06
C LEU A 95 -12.82 -6.58 -8.19
N GLU A 96 -13.69 -5.82 -8.85
CA GLU A 96 -14.52 -6.28 -9.97
C GLU A 96 -13.82 -6.18 -11.32
N THR A 97 -12.60 -5.61 -11.38
CA THR A 97 -11.81 -5.54 -12.61
C THR A 97 -11.50 -6.95 -13.11
N GLU A 98 -11.75 -7.22 -14.39
CA GLU A 98 -11.46 -8.51 -15.02
C GLU A 98 -9.98 -8.94 -14.89
N PRO A 99 -9.65 -10.25 -14.92
CA PRO A 99 -8.30 -10.73 -14.65
C PRO A 99 -7.20 -10.14 -15.53
N ALA A 100 -7.42 -10.00 -16.83
CA ALA A 100 -6.41 -9.48 -17.76
C ALA A 100 -6.13 -7.98 -17.54
N PRO A 101 -7.14 -7.09 -17.46
CA PRO A 101 -6.92 -5.70 -17.07
C PRO A 101 -6.32 -5.53 -15.67
N TRP A 102 -6.71 -6.36 -14.69
CA TRP A 102 -6.11 -6.36 -13.35
C TRP A 102 -4.60 -6.64 -13.41
N TYR A 103 -4.20 -7.67 -14.17
CA TYR A 103 -2.79 -8.00 -14.34
C TYR A 103 -1.98 -6.88 -15.01
N GLN A 104 -2.54 -6.23 -16.03
CA GLN A 104 -1.91 -5.07 -16.68
C GLN A 104 -1.75 -3.90 -15.72
N LEU A 105 -2.78 -3.60 -14.92
CA LEU A 105 -2.76 -2.54 -13.91
C LEU A 105 -1.66 -2.77 -12.86
N THR A 106 -1.59 -3.97 -12.28
CA THR A 106 -0.59 -4.29 -11.26
C THR A 106 0.82 -4.33 -11.83
N THR A 107 0.99 -4.78 -13.08
CA THR A 107 2.28 -4.76 -13.78
C THR A 107 2.78 -3.32 -13.96
N ALA A 108 1.91 -2.43 -14.46
CA ALA A 108 2.25 -1.02 -14.64
C ALA A 108 2.55 -0.32 -13.29
N PHE A 109 1.84 -0.69 -12.23
CA PHE A 109 2.11 -0.20 -10.88
C PHE A 109 3.50 -0.64 -10.37
N LEU A 110 3.85 -1.92 -10.53
CA LEU A 110 5.17 -2.44 -10.16
C LEU A 110 6.31 -1.78 -10.96
N GLU A 111 6.11 -1.52 -12.25
CA GLU A 111 7.06 -0.79 -13.08
C GLU A 111 7.24 0.67 -12.62
N ALA A 112 6.16 1.32 -12.23
CA ALA A 112 6.20 2.67 -11.70
C ALA A 112 6.95 2.73 -10.34
N ILE A 113 6.77 1.72 -9.48
CA ILE A 113 7.55 1.60 -8.24
C ILE A 113 9.04 1.47 -8.56
N LYS A 114 9.40 0.50 -9.42
CA LYS A 114 10.81 0.22 -9.76
C LYS A 114 11.55 1.40 -10.39
N SER A 115 10.85 2.18 -11.22
CA SER A 115 11.43 3.31 -11.95
C SER A 115 11.32 4.63 -11.20
N SER A 116 10.68 4.67 -10.02
CA SER A 116 10.44 5.91 -9.30
C SER A 116 11.74 6.55 -8.77
N PRO A 117 11.97 7.85 -9.02
CA PRO A 117 13.01 8.62 -8.33
C PRO A 117 12.60 9.04 -6.91
N ARG A 118 11.29 8.97 -6.60
CA ARG A 118 10.69 9.41 -5.32
C ARG A 118 10.90 8.38 -4.24
N MET A 119 10.95 8.83 -2.99
CA MET A 119 10.82 7.89 -1.87
C MET A 119 9.35 7.44 -1.80
N LEU A 120 9.11 6.14 -1.76
CA LEU A 120 7.77 5.56 -1.71
C LEU A 120 7.60 4.81 -0.38
N ILE A 121 6.51 5.10 0.33
CA ILE A 121 6.07 4.35 1.51
C ILE A 121 4.68 3.82 1.19
N LEU A 122 4.55 2.50 1.10
CA LEU A 122 3.32 1.82 0.70
C LEU A 122 2.75 1.05 1.88
N VAL A 123 1.51 1.36 2.29
CA VAL A 123 0.85 0.68 3.41
C VAL A 123 -0.10 -0.41 2.88
N ALA A 124 -0.05 -1.60 3.47
CA ALA A 124 -0.92 -2.71 3.11
C ALA A 124 -1.36 -3.55 4.32
N GLU A 125 -2.51 -4.21 4.21
CA GLU A 125 -3.08 -5.08 5.23
C GLU A 125 -2.65 -6.53 5.06
N GLU A 126 -2.32 -7.20 6.16
CA GLU A 126 -2.20 -8.66 6.21
C GLU A 126 -3.57 -9.29 6.51
N THR A 127 -4.21 -9.87 5.49
CA THR A 127 -5.57 -10.45 5.58
C THR A 127 -5.58 -11.98 5.44
N GLY A 128 -4.42 -12.60 5.26
CA GLY A 128 -4.28 -14.01 4.92
C GLY A 128 -4.08 -14.99 6.09
N TRP A 129 -4.02 -14.51 7.34
CA TRP A 129 -3.63 -15.35 8.49
C TRP A 129 -4.82 -15.99 9.23
N GLY A 130 -6.04 -15.73 8.77
CA GLY A 130 -7.27 -16.22 9.37
C GLY A 130 -7.98 -17.27 8.52
N LEU A 131 -9.30 -17.39 8.73
CA LEU A 131 -10.16 -18.30 7.98
C LEU A 131 -10.27 -17.88 6.51
N VAL A 132 -10.56 -18.86 5.64
CA VAL A 132 -10.91 -18.60 4.25
C VAL A 132 -12.27 -17.88 4.21
N PRO A 133 -12.40 -16.72 3.52
CA PRO A 133 -13.68 -16.04 3.40
C PRO A 133 -14.75 -16.92 2.76
N THR A 134 -15.97 -16.87 3.30
CA THR A 134 -17.12 -17.65 2.80
C THR A 134 -17.61 -17.16 1.43
N TYR A 135 -17.49 -15.85 1.17
CA TYR A 135 -17.92 -15.23 -0.08
C TYR A 135 -16.81 -15.20 -1.15
N PRO A 136 -17.14 -15.42 -2.44
CA PRO A 136 -16.17 -15.37 -3.54
C PRO A 136 -15.37 -14.05 -3.60
N LEU A 137 -16.04 -12.91 -3.43
CA LEU A 137 -15.40 -11.59 -3.45
C LEU A 137 -14.32 -11.45 -2.36
N GLY A 138 -14.58 -11.96 -1.16
CA GLY A 138 -13.62 -11.93 -0.06
C GLY A 138 -12.38 -12.78 -0.34
N ARG A 139 -12.55 -13.96 -0.97
CA ARG A 139 -11.41 -14.78 -1.41
C ARG A 139 -10.60 -14.07 -2.49
N LEU A 140 -11.26 -13.50 -3.49
CA LEU A 140 -10.61 -12.75 -4.56
C LEU A 140 -9.80 -11.57 -4.01
N PHE A 141 -10.36 -10.80 -3.07
CA PHE A 141 -9.68 -9.68 -2.42
C PHE A 141 -8.41 -10.15 -1.70
N ARG A 142 -8.54 -11.17 -0.85
CA ARG A 142 -7.41 -11.75 -0.10
C ARG A 142 -6.30 -12.23 -1.05
N ASP A 143 -6.67 -12.94 -2.10
CA ASP A 143 -5.70 -13.52 -3.04
C ASP A 143 -5.02 -12.43 -3.89
N ARG A 144 -5.77 -11.41 -4.35
CA ARG A 144 -5.21 -10.25 -5.08
C ARG A 144 -4.28 -9.42 -4.21
N LEU A 145 -4.70 -9.06 -2.99
CA LEU A 145 -3.90 -8.27 -2.07
C LEU A 145 -2.63 -9.03 -1.65
N GLY A 146 -2.74 -10.30 -1.29
CA GLY A 146 -1.59 -11.12 -0.93
C GLY A 146 -0.58 -11.26 -2.07
N ARG A 147 -1.04 -11.44 -3.31
CA ARG A 147 -0.17 -11.47 -4.49
C ARG A 147 0.52 -10.11 -4.71
N LEU A 148 -0.23 -9.02 -4.66
CA LEU A 148 0.31 -7.67 -4.82
C LEU A 148 1.36 -7.34 -3.76
N ILE A 149 1.08 -7.61 -2.48
CA ILE A 149 2.03 -7.39 -1.37
C ILE A 149 3.33 -8.18 -1.60
N ARG A 150 3.23 -9.44 -2.04
CA ARG A 150 4.40 -10.25 -2.37
C ARG A 150 5.22 -9.65 -3.51
N GLU A 151 4.56 -9.25 -4.60
CA GLU A 151 5.23 -8.66 -5.77
C GLU A 151 5.87 -7.30 -5.42
N VAL A 152 5.18 -6.45 -4.66
CA VAL A 152 5.70 -5.16 -4.16
C VAL A 152 6.86 -5.37 -3.19
N GLY A 153 6.76 -6.31 -2.26
CA GLY A 153 7.81 -6.60 -1.28
C GLY A 153 9.12 -7.08 -1.92
N LEU A 154 9.03 -7.82 -3.03
CA LEU A 154 10.20 -8.23 -3.81
C LEU A 154 10.94 -7.05 -4.45
N VAL A 155 10.23 -5.98 -4.82
CA VAL A 155 10.80 -4.81 -5.49
C VAL A 155 11.05 -3.63 -4.56
N SER A 156 10.63 -3.72 -3.30
CA SER A 156 10.88 -2.70 -2.27
C SER A 156 12.31 -2.81 -1.74
N ASP A 157 12.91 -1.74 -1.24
CA ASP A 157 14.21 -1.79 -0.57
C ASP A 157 14.07 -2.32 0.87
N GLN A 158 13.01 -1.92 1.56
CA GLN A 158 12.67 -2.38 2.91
C GLN A 158 11.23 -2.89 2.98
N VAL A 159 10.99 -3.85 3.87
CA VAL A 159 9.65 -4.34 4.16
C VAL A 159 9.51 -4.48 5.67
N TYR A 160 8.54 -3.77 6.24
CA TYR A 160 8.21 -3.82 7.65
C TYR A 160 6.92 -4.61 7.88
N LEU A 161 6.97 -5.56 8.80
CA LEU A 161 5.79 -6.20 9.37
C LEU A 161 5.50 -5.59 10.74
N LEU A 162 4.30 -5.01 10.91
CA LEU A 162 3.83 -4.51 12.19
C LEU A 162 3.01 -5.56 12.93
N VAL A 163 3.48 -5.94 14.12
CA VAL A 163 2.84 -6.92 14.99
C VAL A 163 3.04 -6.55 16.45
N GLY A 164 1.96 -6.55 17.24
CA GLY A 164 2.02 -6.26 18.67
C GLY A 164 2.71 -4.92 19.02
N GLY A 165 2.54 -3.89 18.18
CA GLY A 165 3.19 -2.58 18.37
C GLY A 165 4.66 -2.49 17.98
N HIS A 166 5.24 -3.54 17.38
CA HIS A 166 6.63 -3.57 16.95
C HIS A 166 6.75 -3.58 15.43
N ALA A 167 7.76 -2.90 14.90
CA ALA A 167 8.13 -2.95 13.49
C ALA A 167 9.28 -3.92 13.26
N LEU A 168 9.03 -4.98 12.49
CA LEU A 168 10.03 -5.98 12.12
C LEU A 168 10.47 -5.76 10.68
N ASP A 169 11.76 -5.45 10.46
CA ASP A 169 12.33 -5.44 9.11
C ASP A 169 12.53 -6.88 8.63
N ILE A 170 11.60 -7.38 7.82
CA ILE A 170 11.61 -8.78 7.40
C ILE A 170 12.70 -9.08 6.37
N LYS A 171 13.27 -8.05 5.71
CA LYS A 171 14.40 -8.23 4.79
C LYS A 171 15.73 -8.40 5.52
N THR A 172 15.82 -7.90 6.75
CA THR A 172 16.96 -8.15 7.64
C THR A 172 16.82 -9.49 8.35
N LEU A 173 15.59 -9.89 8.73
CA LEU A 173 15.32 -11.11 9.49
C LEU A 173 15.18 -12.37 8.61
N GLY A 174 14.87 -12.21 7.32
CA GLY A 174 14.59 -13.31 6.41
C GLY A 174 15.30 -13.17 5.07
N HIS A 175 15.04 -14.11 4.17
CA HIS A 175 15.57 -14.13 2.82
C HIS A 175 14.42 -14.29 1.80
N PRO A 176 14.54 -13.70 0.59
CA PRO A 176 13.52 -13.81 -0.44
C PRO A 176 13.20 -15.27 -0.77
N LEU A 177 11.94 -15.54 -1.08
CA LEU A 177 11.55 -16.83 -1.65
C LEU A 177 12.26 -17.04 -2.99
N PRO A 178 12.63 -18.29 -3.34
CA PRO A 178 13.11 -18.59 -4.68
C PRO A 178 12.14 -18.08 -5.74
N PRO A 179 12.62 -17.57 -6.89
CA PRO A 179 11.76 -17.15 -7.98
C PRO A 179 10.91 -18.34 -8.44
N VAL A 180 9.59 -18.22 -8.31
CA VAL A 180 8.67 -19.20 -8.85
C VAL A 180 8.59 -18.94 -10.35
N LYS A 181 8.96 -19.92 -11.19
CA LYS A 181 8.60 -19.91 -12.61
C LYS A 181 7.07 -19.92 -12.67
N MET A 182 6.45 -18.76 -12.83
CA MET A 182 5.02 -18.73 -13.10
C MET A 182 4.82 -19.37 -14.48
N PRO A 183 3.91 -20.34 -14.62
CA PRO A 183 3.53 -20.81 -15.95
C PRO A 183 3.04 -19.59 -16.72
N LEU A 184 3.66 -19.35 -17.87
CA LEU A 184 3.17 -18.40 -18.86
C LEU A 184 1.74 -18.86 -19.18
N SER A 185 0.76 -18.07 -18.75
CA SER A 185 -0.63 -18.21 -19.17
C SER A 185 -0.73 -17.97 -20.67
#